data_AF-A0A5R9P244-F1
#
_entry.id   AF-A0A5R9P244-F1
#
_cell.length_a   1.000
_cell.length_b   1.000
_cell.length_c   1.000
_cell.angle_alpha   90.00
_cell.angle_beta   90.00
_cell.angle_gamma   90.00
#
_symmetry.space_group_name_H-M   'P 1'
#
loop_
_entity.id
_entity.type
_entity.pdbx_description
1 polymer ?
#
loop_
_entity_poly.entity_id
_entity_poly.type
_entity_poly.pdbx_seq_one_letter_code
_entity_poly.pdbx_strand_id
1 'polypeptide(L)'
;MAVRFKHDDKGWRVCASFKVEHERAVEDYSCGAIGVDLNAGFVSVARTDRFGNVVETFDIPMDTYGKSQGQSASIVKQVVVQIIEYAKRHGLPIVSENLDFSKKKRALKDESPRYARMLTSFVYSAFDAALASACARHTVFHRRVNPAYTSIIGRTKFASRYGLSIHAAAALVIARRAVNLSERLPLSFKERVVTLPLNDAHHVTLELPARKNPGKQGVGTRHVWSDWNEVNKTLRRAHAARRPSRRERRRSIPVMGRNDLHSMVCRSRRDVLESSSEPSGPRVGPGAMVSTVKR
;
A
#
# COMPACT_ATOMS: atom_id res chain seq x y z
N MET A 1 29.22 -17.66 20.28
CA MET A 1 28.91 -18.37 19.03
C MET A 1 28.27 -19.70 19.39
N ALA A 2 27.24 -20.15 18.68
CA ALA A 2 26.61 -21.46 18.87
C ALA A 2 26.53 -22.17 17.52
N VAL A 3 26.88 -23.46 17.48
CA VAL A 3 26.83 -24.28 16.27
C VAL A 3 25.95 -25.49 16.54
N ARG A 4 25.01 -25.77 15.64
CA ARG A 4 24.11 -26.93 15.71
C ARG A 4 24.21 -27.75 14.43
N PHE A 5 24.34 -29.05 14.58
CA PHE A 5 24.24 -30.00 13.48
C PHE A 5 22.81 -30.51 13.39
N LYS A 6 22.27 -30.59 12.18
CA LYS A 6 20.95 -31.16 11.93
C LYS A 6 21.05 -32.10 10.74
N HIS A 7 20.50 -33.29 10.89
CA HIS A 7 20.40 -34.26 9.81
C HIS A 7 18.95 -34.33 9.32
N ASP A 8 18.76 -34.43 8.01
CA ASP A 8 17.47 -34.67 7.36
C ASP A 8 17.65 -35.54 6.11
N ASP A 9 16.53 -35.86 5.43
CA ASP A 9 16.50 -36.73 4.24
C ASP A 9 17.35 -36.22 3.06
N LYS A 10 17.81 -34.95 3.09
CA LYS A 10 18.67 -34.34 2.07
C LYS A 10 20.14 -34.22 2.52
N GLY A 11 20.46 -34.54 3.79
CA GLY A 11 21.83 -34.60 4.32
C GLY A 11 22.06 -33.81 5.62
N TRP A 12 23.34 -33.57 5.94
CA TRP A 12 23.76 -32.80 7.11
C TRP A 12 23.72 -31.29 6.84
N ARG A 13 23.16 -30.54 7.79
CA ARG A 13 23.17 -29.08 7.83
C ARG A 13 23.87 -28.58 9.08
N VAL A 14 24.75 -27.60 8.92
CA VAL A 14 25.41 -26.88 10.01
C VAL A 14 24.79 -25.50 10.16
N CYS A 15 24.22 -25.24 11.33
CA CYS A 15 23.63 -23.95 11.69
C CYS A 15 24.55 -23.23 12.68
N ALA A 16 25.29 -22.21 12.21
CA ALA A 16 26.09 -21.34 13.07
C ALA A 16 25.31 -20.07 13.43
N SER A 17 25.40 -19.63 14.69
CA SER A 17 24.80 -18.39 15.18
C SER A 17 25.84 -17.61 15.98
N PHE A 18 26.02 -16.35 15.63
CA PHE A 18 26.93 -15.42 16.30
C PHE A 18 26.23 -14.08 16.49
N LYS A 19 26.65 -13.33 17.51
CA LYS A 19 26.18 -11.96 17.71
C LYS A 19 26.94 -11.06 16.75
N VAL A 20 26.22 -10.26 15.99
CA VAL A 20 26.77 -9.16 15.20
C VAL A 20 26.32 -7.89 15.86
N GLU A 21 27.27 -7.07 16.29
CA GLU A 21 26.97 -5.72 16.71
C GLU A 21 26.85 -4.85 15.47
N HIS A 22 25.78 -4.06 15.40
CA HIS A 22 25.57 -3.08 14.35
C HIS A 22 25.69 -1.70 14.97
N GLU A 23 26.33 -0.78 14.25
CA GLU A 23 26.33 0.63 14.62
C GLU A 23 24.89 1.14 14.76
N ARG A 24 24.65 1.97 15.77
CA ARG A 24 23.33 2.55 15.97
C ARG A 24 23.10 3.59 14.89
N ALA A 25 22.02 3.42 14.15
CA ALA A 25 21.56 4.44 13.22
C ALA A 25 21.19 5.72 13.97
N VAL A 26 21.57 6.87 13.41
CA VAL A 26 21.28 8.19 13.99
C VAL A 26 19.83 8.56 13.68
N GLU A 27 19.10 9.02 14.71
CA GLU A 27 17.78 9.62 14.54
C GLU A 27 17.94 11.02 13.94
N ASP A 28 17.89 11.13 12.61
CA ASP A 28 17.93 12.41 11.90
C ASP A 28 16.73 12.58 10.97
N TYR A 29 15.88 13.55 11.29
CA TYR A 29 14.72 13.95 10.47
C TYR A 29 14.87 15.32 9.82
N SER A 30 16.05 15.94 9.91
CA SER A 30 16.31 17.30 9.43
C SER A 30 16.05 17.50 7.93
N CYS A 31 16.15 16.42 7.15
CA CYS A 31 15.89 16.38 5.71
C CYS A 31 14.54 15.72 5.34
N GLY A 32 13.75 15.29 6.32
CA GLY A 32 12.47 14.61 6.13
C GLY A 32 12.49 13.14 6.56
N ALA A 33 11.53 12.37 6.05
CA ALA A 33 11.37 10.96 6.40
C ALA A 33 10.73 10.15 5.26
N ILE A 34 10.87 8.83 5.33
CA ILE A 34 10.18 7.89 4.44
C ILE A 34 9.13 7.15 5.24
N GLY A 35 7.86 7.38 4.94
CA GLY A 35 6.73 6.66 5.52
C GLY A 35 6.36 5.45 4.68
N VAL A 36 6.05 4.34 5.34
CA VAL A 36 5.72 3.07 4.70
C VAL A 36 4.37 2.57 5.22
N ASP A 37 3.42 2.37 4.32
CA ASP A 37 2.09 1.81 4.60
C ASP A 37 1.94 0.44 3.91
N LEU A 38 1.62 -0.58 4.68
CA LEU A 38 1.52 -1.96 4.21
C LEU A 38 0.06 -2.31 3.87
N ASN A 39 -0.17 -2.61 2.59
CA ASN A 39 -1.49 -2.85 2.01
C ASN A 39 -1.60 -4.23 1.36
N ALA A 40 -2.81 -4.62 1.00
CA ALA A 40 -3.06 -5.90 0.35
C ALA A 40 -2.50 -5.89 -1.07
N GLY A 41 -1.42 -6.64 -1.30
CA GLY A 41 -0.81 -6.78 -2.62
C GLY A 41 0.26 -5.75 -2.96
N PHE A 42 0.49 -4.73 -2.13
CA PHE A 42 1.55 -3.73 -2.34
C PHE A 42 1.90 -2.98 -1.04
N VAL A 43 3.04 -2.28 -1.07
CA VAL A 43 3.50 -1.39 -0.01
C VAL A 43 3.59 0.01 -0.57
N SER A 44 2.89 0.97 0.04
CA SER A 44 2.97 2.37 -0.35
C SER A 44 4.09 3.07 0.40
N VAL A 45 4.92 3.79 -0.34
CA VAL A 45 6.05 4.57 0.18
C VAL A 45 5.78 6.04 -0.09
N ALA A 46 6.01 6.89 0.91
CA ALA A 46 5.92 8.33 0.78
C ALA A 46 7.16 9.00 1.39
N ARG A 47 7.87 9.78 0.59
CA ARG A 47 8.99 10.61 1.04
C ARG A 47 8.52 12.03 1.33
N THR A 48 8.96 12.58 2.45
CA THR A 48 8.70 13.96 2.82
C THR A 48 9.94 14.82 2.81
N ASP A 49 9.74 16.13 2.71
CA ASP A 49 10.75 17.13 3.05
C ASP A 49 10.81 17.32 4.58
N ARG A 50 11.69 18.23 5.03
CA ARG A 50 11.84 18.66 6.43
C ARG A 50 10.59 19.27 7.06
N PHE A 51 9.64 19.74 6.25
CA PHE A 51 8.38 20.34 6.68
C PHE A 51 7.22 19.34 6.65
N GLY A 52 7.48 18.09 6.25
CA GLY A 52 6.51 17.03 6.09
C GLY A 52 5.63 17.17 4.85
N ASN A 53 6.00 18.01 3.89
CA ASN A 53 5.32 18.04 2.59
C ASN A 53 5.75 16.81 1.79
N VAL A 54 4.85 16.28 0.98
CA VAL A 54 5.16 15.16 0.10
C VAL A 54 6.12 15.62 -0.98
N VAL A 55 7.17 14.83 -1.22
CA VAL A 55 8.08 15.05 -2.34
C VAL A 55 7.89 13.97 -3.39
N GLU A 56 7.70 12.73 -2.97
CA GLU A 56 7.51 11.59 -3.87
C GLU A 56 6.67 10.50 -3.19
N THR A 57 5.88 9.78 -3.98
CA THR A 57 5.17 8.59 -3.55
C THR A 57 5.18 7.52 -4.64
N PHE A 58 5.28 6.26 -4.25
CA PHE A 58 5.18 5.13 -5.16
C PHE A 58 4.73 3.88 -4.41
N ASP A 59 4.23 2.90 -5.16
CA ASP A 59 3.80 1.61 -4.63
C ASP A 59 4.77 0.51 -5.09
N ILE A 60 5.20 -0.34 -4.15
CA ILE A 60 6.00 -1.53 -4.44
C ILE A 60 5.06 -2.74 -4.43
N PRO A 61 4.90 -3.46 -5.56
CA PRO A 61 4.08 -4.67 -5.60
C PRO A 61 4.56 -5.73 -4.61
N MET A 62 3.62 -6.36 -3.92
CA MET A 62 3.86 -7.38 -2.90
C MET A 62 2.71 -8.40 -2.91
N ASP A 63 2.56 -9.12 -4.03
CA ASP A 63 1.50 -10.11 -4.15
C ASP A 63 1.85 -11.42 -3.42
N THR A 64 1.20 -11.62 -2.27
CA THR A 64 1.32 -12.84 -1.46
C THR A 64 0.13 -13.79 -1.64
N TYR A 65 -0.81 -13.48 -2.54
CA TYR A 65 -2.01 -14.28 -2.72
C TYR A 65 -1.68 -15.66 -3.33
N GLY A 66 -2.21 -16.72 -2.72
CA GLY A 66 -1.98 -18.11 -3.16
C GLY A 66 -0.54 -18.61 -3.00
N LYS A 67 0.35 -17.83 -2.35
CA LYS A 67 1.74 -18.22 -2.10
C LYS A 67 1.89 -18.96 -0.77
N SER A 68 2.88 -19.84 -0.69
CA SER A 68 3.24 -20.46 0.60
C SER A 68 3.83 -19.44 1.58
N GLN A 69 3.91 -19.77 2.87
CA GLN A 69 4.53 -18.89 3.87
C GLN A 69 5.99 -18.58 3.53
N GLY A 70 6.75 -19.57 3.07
CA GLY A 70 8.15 -19.39 2.66
C GLY A 70 8.29 -18.45 1.46
N GLN A 71 7.44 -18.63 0.43
CA GLN A 71 7.42 -17.74 -0.73
C GLN A 71 7.03 -16.31 -0.35
N SER A 72 5.99 -16.16 0.48
CA SER A 72 5.53 -14.85 0.97
C SER A 72 6.63 -14.14 1.76
N ALA A 73 7.35 -14.86 2.62
CA ALA A 73 8.47 -14.30 3.37
C ALA A 73 9.62 -13.84 2.45
N SER A 74 9.91 -14.57 1.37
CA SER A 74 10.91 -14.15 0.38
C SER A 74 10.47 -12.89 -0.38
N ILE A 75 9.22 -12.81 -0.80
CA ILE A 75 8.65 -11.62 -1.47
C ILE A 75 8.73 -10.40 -0.53
N VAL A 76 8.32 -10.57 0.73
CA VAL A 76 8.43 -9.53 1.76
C VAL A 76 9.88 -9.04 1.91
N LYS A 77 10.86 -9.95 1.97
CA LYS A 77 12.27 -9.58 2.06
C LYS A 77 12.74 -8.77 0.85
N GLN A 78 12.33 -9.15 -0.37
CA GLN A 78 12.67 -8.42 -1.59
C GLN A 78 12.13 -6.99 -1.56
N VAL A 79 10.88 -6.81 -1.13
CA VAL A 79 10.26 -5.47 -0.98
C VAL A 79 11.00 -4.64 0.07
N VAL A 80 11.35 -5.24 1.21
CA VAL A 80 12.11 -4.55 2.26
C VAL A 80 13.48 -4.08 1.75
N VAL A 81 14.19 -4.90 0.96
CA VAL A 81 15.48 -4.50 0.36
C VAL A 81 15.32 -3.24 -0.50
N GLN A 82 14.28 -3.18 -1.35
CA GLN A 82 14.01 -2.00 -2.17
C GLN A 82 13.75 -0.74 -1.33
N ILE A 83 12.98 -0.87 -0.23
CA ILE A 83 12.72 0.25 0.69
C ILE A 83 14.03 0.74 1.34
N ILE A 84 14.90 -0.18 1.76
CA ILE A 84 16.19 0.15 2.37
C ILE A 84 17.13 0.83 1.37
N GLU A 85 17.21 0.31 0.15
CA GLU A 85 18.02 0.92 -0.91
C GLU A 85 17.56 2.34 -1.22
N TYR A 86 16.24 2.55 -1.29
CA TYR A 86 15.65 3.88 -1.44
C TYR A 86 16.01 4.79 -0.26
N ALA A 87 15.86 4.31 0.99
CA ALA A 87 16.21 5.09 2.17
C ALA A 87 17.69 5.47 2.23
N LYS A 88 18.58 4.53 1.90
CA LYS A 88 20.03 4.77 1.83
C LYS A 88 20.40 5.79 0.76
N ARG A 89 19.79 5.71 -0.42
CA ARG A 89 20.02 6.65 -1.52
C ARG A 89 19.72 8.09 -1.12
N HIS A 90 18.70 8.28 -0.27
CA HIS A 90 18.29 9.60 0.18
C HIS A 90 18.83 10.00 1.56
N GLY A 91 19.49 9.08 2.28
CA GLY A 91 19.97 9.34 3.64
C GLY A 91 18.83 9.64 4.62
N LEU A 92 17.66 9.02 4.42
CA LEU A 92 16.46 9.33 5.21
C LEU A 92 16.06 8.18 6.14
N PRO A 93 15.51 8.49 7.32
CA PRO A 93 14.95 7.50 8.23
C PRO A 93 13.66 6.90 7.67
N ILE A 94 13.41 5.64 8.02
CA ILE A 94 12.18 4.91 7.68
C ILE A 94 11.22 4.96 8.86
N VAL A 95 9.94 5.18 8.56
CA VAL A 95 8.86 5.20 9.54
C VAL A 95 7.79 4.22 9.10
N SER A 96 7.41 3.32 10.00
CA SER A 96 6.32 2.37 9.76
C SER A 96 5.33 2.39 10.93
N GLU A 97 4.15 1.83 10.70
CA GLU A 97 3.19 1.65 11.79
C GLU A 97 3.64 0.58 12.79
N ASN A 98 3.33 0.82 14.07
CA ASN A 98 3.38 -0.20 15.12
C ASN A 98 2.09 -1.01 15.06
N LEU A 99 2.14 -2.12 14.33
CA LEU A 99 0.96 -2.92 14.06
C LEU A 99 0.73 -3.94 15.17
N ASP A 100 -0.19 -3.61 16.08
CA ASP A 100 -0.71 -4.55 17.06
C ASP A 100 -1.71 -5.52 16.37
N PHE A 101 -1.23 -6.75 16.12
CA PHE A 101 -1.93 -7.81 15.41
C PHE A 101 -3.32 -8.13 15.97
N SER A 102 -3.51 -7.95 17.28
CA SER A 102 -4.78 -8.25 17.96
C SER A 102 -5.91 -7.29 17.53
N LYS A 103 -5.56 -6.02 17.30
CA LYS A 103 -6.49 -4.95 16.94
C LYS A 103 -6.84 -4.96 15.46
N LYS A 104 -5.85 -5.17 14.58
CA LYS A 104 -6.09 -5.19 13.12
C LYS A 104 -6.89 -6.43 12.69
N LYS A 105 -6.72 -7.59 13.36
CA LYS A 105 -7.55 -8.79 13.15
C LYS A 105 -9.05 -8.54 13.44
N ARG A 106 -9.38 -7.66 14.39
CA ARG A 106 -10.77 -7.25 14.67
C ARG A 106 -11.30 -6.31 13.57
N ALA A 107 -10.49 -5.37 13.09
CA ALA A 107 -10.86 -4.45 12.01
C ALA A 107 -11.06 -5.17 10.65
N LEU A 108 -10.22 -6.18 10.34
CA LEU A 108 -10.32 -7.00 9.12
C LEU A 108 -11.62 -7.81 9.04
N LYS A 109 -12.32 -8.06 10.16
CA LYS A 109 -13.62 -8.75 10.14
C LYS A 109 -14.73 -7.92 9.48
N ASP A 110 -14.60 -6.59 9.49
CA ASP A 110 -15.58 -5.66 8.91
C ASP A 110 -15.31 -5.39 7.40
N GLU A 111 -14.11 -5.75 6.93
CA GLU A 111 -13.68 -5.66 5.52
C GLU A 111 -13.95 -6.97 4.75
N SER A 112 -13.80 -6.93 3.42
CA SER A 112 -14.16 -8.10 2.60
C SER A 112 -13.32 -9.34 3.01
N PRO A 113 -13.92 -10.55 3.05
CA PRO A 113 -13.19 -11.78 3.39
C PRO A 113 -11.98 -12.04 2.50
N ARG A 114 -11.96 -11.51 1.28
CA ARG A 114 -10.84 -11.59 0.33
C ARG A 114 -9.67 -10.70 0.76
N TYR A 115 -9.96 -9.46 1.17
CA TYR A 115 -8.97 -8.51 1.68
C TYR A 115 -8.32 -9.00 2.99
N ALA A 116 -9.15 -9.56 3.88
CA ALA A 116 -8.67 -10.14 5.13
C ALA A 116 -7.81 -11.41 4.94
N ARG A 117 -8.01 -12.15 3.85
CA ARG A 117 -7.19 -13.33 3.49
C ARG A 117 -5.86 -12.94 2.84
N MET A 118 -5.83 -11.87 2.04
CA MET A 118 -4.59 -11.39 1.40
C MET A 118 -3.59 -10.84 2.44
N LEU A 119 -4.11 -10.14 3.45
CA LEU A 119 -3.32 -9.56 4.53
C LEU A 119 -3.35 -10.46 5.77
N THR A 120 -2.69 -11.61 5.69
CA THR A 120 -2.57 -12.49 6.86
C THR A 120 -1.71 -11.84 7.95
N SER A 121 -1.97 -12.16 9.23
CA SER A 121 -1.12 -11.71 10.35
C SER A 121 0.35 -12.07 10.16
N PHE A 122 0.62 -13.16 9.41
CA PHE A 122 1.96 -13.61 9.06
C PHE A 122 2.70 -12.62 8.15
N VAL A 123 2.06 -12.08 7.11
CA VAL A 123 2.72 -11.12 6.19
C VAL A 123 3.12 -9.86 6.93
N TYR A 124 2.24 -9.35 7.80
CA TYR A 124 2.54 -8.20 8.65
C TYR A 124 3.73 -8.45 9.59
N SER A 125 3.74 -9.59 10.29
CA SER A 125 4.82 -9.89 11.24
C SER A 125 6.14 -10.15 10.51
N ALA A 126 6.09 -10.84 9.38
CA ALA A 126 7.24 -11.05 8.52
C ALA A 126 7.80 -9.72 8.00
N PHE A 127 6.93 -8.79 7.60
CA PHE A 127 7.33 -7.48 7.09
C PHE A 127 7.98 -6.63 8.17
N ASP A 128 7.33 -6.48 9.33
CA ASP A 128 7.88 -5.68 10.43
C ASP A 128 9.23 -6.25 10.93
N ALA A 129 9.34 -7.57 11.08
CA ALA A 129 10.59 -8.22 11.48
C ALA A 129 11.69 -8.06 10.41
N ALA A 130 11.35 -8.24 9.13
CA ALA A 130 12.29 -8.08 8.03
C ALA A 130 12.78 -6.64 7.91
N LEU A 131 11.88 -5.65 8.02
CA LEU A 131 12.20 -4.23 7.96
C LEU A 131 13.10 -3.81 9.13
N ALA A 132 12.72 -4.12 10.36
CA ALA A 132 13.53 -3.78 11.54
C ALA A 132 14.94 -4.42 11.47
N SER A 133 15.02 -5.69 11.05
CA SER A 133 16.29 -6.38 10.88
C SER A 133 17.13 -5.77 9.77
N ALA A 134 16.53 -5.39 8.64
CA ALA A 134 17.26 -4.77 7.53
C ALA A 134 17.75 -3.36 7.87
N CYS A 135 16.92 -2.55 8.53
CA CYS A 135 17.31 -1.23 9.04
C CYS A 135 18.53 -1.31 9.95
N ALA A 136 18.53 -2.26 10.90
CA ALA A 136 19.66 -2.49 11.80
C ALA A 136 20.94 -2.91 11.05
N ARG A 137 20.85 -3.82 10.07
CA ARG A 137 22.01 -4.26 9.28
C ARG A 137 22.61 -3.17 8.40
N HIS A 138 21.81 -2.20 7.98
CA HIS A 138 22.20 -1.16 7.03
C HIS A 138 22.37 0.22 7.66
N THR A 139 22.35 0.30 9.00
CA THR A 139 22.49 1.55 9.76
C THR A 139 21.47 2.62 9.33
N VAL A 140 20.25 2.19 8.97
CA VAL A 140 19.13 3.07 8.65
C VAL A 140 18.23 3.20 9.87
N PHE A 141 17.91 4.43 10.27
CA PHE A 141 17.07 4.64 11.44
C PHE A 141 15.62 4.23 11.14
N HIS A 142 15.03 3.44 12.03
CA HIS A 142 13.67 2.95 11.90
C HIS A 142 12.84 3.33 13.12
N ARG A 143 11.73 4.02 12.88
CA ARG A 143 10.78 4.39 13.93
C ARG A 143 9.41 3.78 13.68
N ARG A 144 8.85 3.17 14.73
CA ARG A 144 7.46 2.71 14.73
C ARG A 144 6.55 3.78 15.33
N VAL A 145 5.46 4.11 14.64
CA VAL A 145 4.46 5.10 15.11
C VAL A 145 3.11 4.45 15.37
N ASN A 146 2.26 5.06 16.20
CA ASN A 146 0.90 4.56 16.41
C ASN A 146 0.14 4.51 15.06
N PRO A 147 -0.61 3.45 14.72
CA PRO A 147 -1.41 3.37 13.49
C PRO A 147 -2.77 4.09 13.56
N ALA A 148 -3.18 4.61 14.72
CA ALA A 148 -4.53 5.11 14.92
C ALA A 148 -4.91 6.19 13.91
N TYR A 149 -5.95 5.97 13.11
CA TYR A 149 -6.54 6.92 12.16
C TYR A 149 -5.64 7.38 10.99
N THR A 150 -4.48 6.76 10.74
CA THR A 150 -3.56 7.16 9.65
C THR A 150 -4.25 7.23 8.28
N SER A 151 -5.01 6.20 7.92
CA SER A 151 -5.73 6.14 6.64
C SER A 151 -6.81 7.22 6.51
N ILE A 152 -7.52 7.55 7.59
CA ILE A 152 -8.58 8.57 7.58
C ILE A 152 -7.97 9.96 7.50
N ILE A 153 -6.95 10.23 8.31
CA ILE A 153 -6.22 11.49 8.28
C ILE A 153 -5.63 11.72 6.89
N GLY A 154 -5.02 10.68 6.30
CA GLY A 154 -4.47 10.71 4.95
C GLY A 154 -5.54 11.05 3.92
N ARG A 155 -6.64 10.30 3.93
CA ARG A 155 -7.79 10.52 3.04
C ARG A 155 -8.38 11.92 3.16
N THR A 156 -8.54 12.43 4.37
CA THR A 156 -9.18 13.73 4.64
C THR A 156 -8.28 14.92 4.34
N LYS A 157 -6.98 14.86 4.68
CA LYS A 157 -6.09 16.03 4.60
C LYS A 157 -5.24 16.07 3.34
N PHE A 158 -4.89 14.90 2.79
CA PHE A 158 -3.78 14.80 1.86
C PHE A 158 -4.15 14.17 0.53
N ALA A 159 -5.04 13.17 0.50
CA ALA A 159 -5.42 12.49 -0.74
C ALA A 159 -5.94 13.46 -1.80
N SER A 160 -6.98 14.25 -1.48
CA SER A 160 -7.51 15.23 -2.43
C SER A 160 -6.56 16.42 -2.67
N ARG A 161 -5.87 16.89 -1.63
CA ARG A 161 -4.98 18.06 -1.72
C ARG A 161 -3.76 17.83 -2.62
N TYR A 162 -3.18 16.64 -2.58
CA TYR A 162 -1.96 16.30 -3.30
C TYR A 162 -2.22 15.31 -4.45
N GLY A 163 -3.48 14.99 -4.76
CA GLY A 163 -3.81 14.01 -5.80
C GLY A 163 -3.29 12.60 -5.51
N LEU A 164 -3.15 12.24 -4.23
CA LEU A 164 -2.56 10.96 -3.80
C LEU A 164 -3.62 9.87 -3.64
N SER A 165 -3.21 8.62 -3.86
CA SER A 165 -3.99 7.46 -3.43
C SER A 165 -4.19 7.49 -1.90
N ILE A 166 -5.24 6.84 -1.41
CA ILE A 166 -5.53 6.79 0.03
C ILE A 166 -4.37 6.13 0.80
N HIS A 167 -3.72 5.16 0.19
CA HIS A 167 -2.58 4.42 0.74
C HIS A 167 -1.30 5.26 0.76
N ALA A 168 -1.00 5.96 -0.33
CA ALA A 168 0.11 6.93 -0.37
C ALA A 168 -0.11 8.07 0.63
N ALA A 169 -1.34 8.55 0.78
CA ALA A 169 -1.70 9.54 1.78
C ALA A 169 -1.56 9.02 3.22
N ALA A 170 -1.81 7.73 3.47
CA ALA A 170 -1.57 7.09 4.76
C ALA A 170 -0.06 6.98 5.05
N ALA A 171 0.74 6.55 4.07
CA ALA A 171 2.20 6.55 4.15
C ALA A 171 2.76 7.95 4.47
N LEU A 172 2.20 9.00 3.86
CA LEU A 172 2.55 10.39 4.17
C LEU A 172 2.25 10.76 5.62
N VAL A 173 1.09 10.35 6.16
CA VAL A 173 0.75 10.58 7.58
C VAL A 173 1.75 9.88 8.50
N ILE A 174 2.12 8.64 8.17
CA ILE A 174 3.10 7.85 8.94
C ILE A 174 4.44 8.59 8.99
N ALA A 175 4.96 9.06 7.86
CA ALA A 175 6.19 9.87 7.81
C ALA A 175 6.09 11.12 8.70
N ARG A 176 4.98 11.87 8.56
CA ARG A 176 4.73 13.11 9.31
C ARG A 176 4.59 12.90 10.82
N ARG A 177 4.18 11.71 11.27
CA ARG A 177 4.11 11.38 12.71
C ARG A 177 5.48 11.31 13.36
N ALA A 178 6.50 10.84 12.65
CA ALA A 178 7.84 10.75 13.22
C ALA A 178 8.43 12.13 13.54
N VAL A 179 8.13 13.13 12.72
CA VAL A 179 8.52 14.53 12.92
C VAL A 179 7.56 15.33 13.82
N ASN A 180 6.66 14.66 14.53
CA ASN A 180 5.71 15.25 15.49
C ASN A 180 4.83 16.38 14.91
N LEU A 181 4.55 16.35 13.60
CA LEU A 181 3.70 17.35 12.96
C LEU A 181 2.23 17.17 13.34
N SER A 182 1.51 18.29 13.43
CA SER A 182 0.13 18.29 13.91
C SER A 182 -0.85 17.58 12.98
N GLU A 183 -1.62 16.66 13.54
CA GLU A 183 -2.71 15.95 12.88
C GLU A 183 -4.07 16.61 13.04
N ARG A 184 -4.11 17.84 13.56
CA ARG A 184 -5.36 18.57 13.75
C ARG A 184 -6.14 18.69 12.44
N LEU A 185 -7.46 18.63 12.56
CA LEU A 185 -8.36 18.94 11.47
C LEU A 185 -8.07 20.38 10.99
N PRO A 186 -7.94 20.61 9.67
CA PRO A 186 -7.75 21.95 9.13
C PRO A 186 -8.91 22.88 9.54
N LEU A 187 -8.58 24.06 10.06
CA LEU A 187 -9.56 25.11 10.36
C LEU A 187 -10.14 25.73 9.07
N SER A 188 -9.45 25.56 7.95
CA SER A 188 -9.73 26.14 6.65
C SER A 188 -10.77 25.38 5.82
N PHE A 189 -11.40 24.33 6.36
CA PHE A 189 -12.65 23.83 5.78
C PHE A 189 -13.76 24.85 6.11
N LYS A 190 -13.73 26.01 5.43
CA LYS A 190 -14.68 27.11 5.61
C LYS A 190 -16.14 26.65 5.43
N GLU A 191 -16.35 25.56 4.69
CA GLU A 191 -17.67 24.97 4.46
C GLU A 191 -17.98 23.77 5.38
N ARG A 192 -17.05 23.35 6.26
CA ARG A 192 -17.13 22.10 7.07
C ARG A 192 -17.34 20.82 6.26
N VAL A 193 -17.35 20.92 4.95
CA VAL A 193 -17.59 19.82 4.03
C VAL A 193 -16.25 19.32 3.48
N VAL A 194 -16.00 18.01 3.57
CA VAL A 194 -14.85 17.36 2.93
C VAL A 194 -15.33 16.30 1.97
N THR A 195 -14.90 16.44 0.72
CA THR A 195 -15.04 15.42 -0.30
C THR A 195 -13.93 14.38 -0.10
N LEU A 196 -14.28 13.21 0.41
CA LEU A 196 -13.35 12.12 0.64
C LEU A 196 -13.38 11.14 -0.54
N PRO A 197 -12.24 10.85 -1.19
CA PRO A 197 -12.20 9.80 -2.20
C PRO A 197 -12.42 8.42 -1.55
N LEU A 198 -13.19 7.58 -2.22
CA LEU A 198 -13.34 6.16 -1.92
C LEU A 198 -12.42 5.35 -2.82
N ASN A 199 -12.24 4.09 -2.45
CA ASN A 199 -11.41 3.13 -3.18
C ASN A 199 -11.92 2.87 -4.61
N ASP A 200 -13.18 3.21 -4.93
CA ASP A 200 -13.86 2.90 -6.20
C ASP A 200 -14.11 4.16 -7.06
N ALA A 201 -13.21 5.14 -7.05
CA ALA A 201 -13.31 6.43 -7.77
C ALA A 201 -14.52 7.34 -7.42
N HIS A 202 -15.41 6.88 -6.53
CA HIS A 202 -16.47 7.70 -5.95
C HIS A 202 -15.95 8.60 -4.83
N HIS A 203 -16.66 9.67 -4.53
CA HIS A 203 -16.39 10.51 -3.37
C HIS A 203 -17.57 10.47 -2.38
N VAL A 204 -17.28 10.70 -1.11
CA VAL A 204 -18.29 10.95 -0.07
C VAL A 204 -18.01 12.30 0.55
N THR A 205 -19.03 13.14 0.50
CA THR A 205 -19.06 14.45 1.12
C THR A 205 -19.46 14.27 2.59
N LEU A 206 -18.54 14.56 3.51
CA LEU A 206 -18.81 14.51 4.96
C LEU A 206 -18.78 15.90 5.57
N GLU A 207 -19.71 16.17 6.48
CA GLU A 207 -19.59 17.29 7.41
C GLU A 207 -18.64 16.93 8.56
N LEU A 208 -17.64 17.78 8.76
CA LEU A 208 -16.69 17.66 9.87
C LEU A 208 -17.29 18.22 11.16
N PRO A 209 -17.03 17.57 12.31
CA PRO A 209 -17.49 18.06 13.60
C PRO A 209 -16.86 19.43 13.93
N ALA A 210 -17.70 20.34 14.43
CA ALA A 210 -17.25 21.67 14.85
C ALA A 210 -16.37 21.57 16.11
N ARG A 211 -15.16 22.12 16.04
CA ARG A 211 -14.25 22.15 17.20
C ARG A 211 -14.73 23.21 18.18
N LYS A 212 -15.15 22.81 19.38
CA LYS A 212 -15.68 23.74 20.39
C LYS A 212 -14.64 24.72 20.96
N ASN A 213 -13.33 24.50 20.78
CA ASN A 213 -12.25 25.40 21.24
C ASN A 213 -10.93 25.23 20.45
N PRO A 214 -10.63 26.06 19.44
CA PRO A 214 -9.35 26.01 18.74
C PRO A 214 -8.26 26.75 19.53
N GLY A 215 -7.36 26.03 20.22
CA GLY A 215 -6.10 26.62 20.71
C GLY A 215 -5.73 26.36 22.17
N LYS A 216 -6.67 25.96 23.04
CA LYS A 216 -6.33 25.59 24.43
C LYS A 216 -5.78 24.17 24.48
N GLN A 217 -4.57 23.98 25.01
CA GLN A 217 -4.10 22.68 25.51
C GLN A 217 -4.19 22.75 27.03
N GLY A 218 -5.03 21.91 27.62
CA GLY A 218 -5.26 21.89 29.07
C GLY A 218 -6.14 20.72 29.48
N VAL A 219 -6.13 20.41 30.78
CA VAL A 219 -6.98 19.40 31.41
C VAL A 219 -8.45 19.71 31.06
N GLY A 220 -9.11 18.79 30.35
CA GLY A 220 -10.50 18.96 29.88
C GLY A 220 -10.68 19.25 28.37
N THR A 221 -9.61 19.38 27.58
CA THR A 221 -9.73 19.48 26.12
C THR A 221 -9.79 18.10 25.44
N ARG A 222 -10.70 17.92 24.47
CA ARG A 222 -10.82 16.67 23.69
C ARG A 222 -9.50 16.38 22.96
N HIS A 223 -9.03 15.14 23.06
CA HIS A 223 -7.86 14.67 22.34
C HIS A 223 -8.13 14.70 20.83
N VAL A 224 -7.10 15.00 20.01
CA VAL A 224 -7.24 15.11 18.55
C VAL A 224 -7.87 13.87 17.93
N TRP A 225 -7.59 12.69 18.48
CA TRP A 225 -8.19 11.43 18.00
C TRP A 225 -9.66 11.25 18.33
N SER A 226 -10.22 11.97 19.32
CA SER A 226 -11.67 11.98 19.56
C SER A 226 -12.42 12.59 18.38
N ASP A 227 -11.88 13.68 17.81
CA ASP A 227 -12.46 14.33 16.63
C ASP A 227 -12.35 13.40 15.41
N TRP A 228 -11.19 12.75 15.21
CA TRP A 228 -11.02 11.74 14.16
C TRP A 228 -11.91 10.50 14.34
N ASN A 229 -12.26 10.15 15.58
CA ASN A 229 -13.21 9.07 15.85
C ASN A 229 -14.63 9.44 15.40
N GLU A 230 -15.06 10.69 15.58
CA GLU A 230 -16.34 11.18 15.08
C GLU A 230 -16.38 11.13 13.54
N VAL A 231 -15.32 11.58 12.88
CA VAL A 231 -15.16 11.47 11.41
C VAL A 231 -15.17 10.01 10.93
N ASN A 232 -14.50 9.11 11.66
CA ASN A 232 -14.53 7.68 11.34
C ASN A 232 -15.94 7.10 11.45
N LYS A 233 -16.72 7.49 12.46
CA LYS A 233 -18.12 7.05 12.62
C LYS A 233 -19.00 7.53 11.46
N THR A 234 -18.89 8.78 11.05
CA THR A 234 -19.67 9.32 9.91
C THR A 234 -19.28 8.64 8.61
N LEU A 235 -17.98 8.46 8.35
CA LEU A 235 -17.47 7.72 7.20
C LEU A 235 -17.97 6.28 7.16
N ARG A 236 -17.96 5.57 8.30
CA ARG A 236 -18.49 4.20 8.40
C ARG A 236 -19.98 4.14 8.13
N ARG A 237 -20.77 5.09 8.63
CA ARG A 237 -22.21 5.20 8.33
C ARG A 237 -22.46 5.42 6.83
N ALA A 238 -21.70 6.32 6.20
CA ALA A 238 -21.80 6.57 4.77
C ALA A 238 -21.45 5.32 3.94
N HIS A 239 -20.41 4.57 4.33
CA HIS A 239 -20.09 3.29 3.69
C HIS A 239 -21.17 2.22 3.92
N ALA A 240 -21.76 2.16 5.11
CA ALA A 240 -22.82 1.19 5.44
C ALA A 240 -24.11 1.47 4.66
N ALA A 241 -24.51 2.74 4.54
CA ALA A 241 -25.69 3.15 3.76
C ALA A 241 -25.59 2.79 2.27
N ARG A 242 -24.36 2.71 1.74
CA ARG A 242 -24.09 2.34 0.34
C ARG A 242 -23.92 0.83 0.11
N ARG A 243 -23.78 0.01 1.16
CA ARG A 243 -23.71 -1.45 0.97
C ARG A 243 -25.09 -1.94 0.52
N PRO A 244 -25.23 -2.53 -0.69
CA PRO A 244 -26.52 -3.02 -1.16
C PRO A 244 -27.07 -4.04 -0.17
N SER A 245 -28.39 -4.03 0.00
CA SER A 245 -29.08 -4.93 0.90
C SER A 245 -28.74 -6.39 0.54
N ARG A 246 -28.77 -7.30 1.53
CA ARG A 246 -28.48 -8.72 1.29
C ARG A 246 -29.39 -9.34 0.21
N ARG A 247 -30.57 -8.74 -0.03
CA ARG A 247 -31.51 -9.07 -1.11
C ARG A 247 -31.01 -8.64 -2.49
N GLU A 248 -30.47 -7.43 -2.64
CA GLU A 248 -29.92 -6.95 -3.91
C GLU A 248 -28.67 -7.72 -4.32
N ARG A 249 -27.80 -8.07 -3.36
CA ARG A 249 -26.63 -8.94 -3.62
C ARG A 249 -27.00 -10.32 -4.16
N ARG A 250 -28.18 -10.84 -3.81
CA ARG A 250 -28.68 -12.12 -4.35
C ARG A 250 -29.26 -11.96 -5.76
N ARG A 251 -29.78 -10.79 -6.10
CA ARG A 251 -30.32 -10.48 -7.45
C ARG A 251 -29.23 -10.16 -8.46
N SER A 252 -28.09 -9.61 -8.02
CA SER A 252 -26.98 -9.20 -8.89
C SER A 252 -25.97 -10.31 -9.21
N ILE A 253 -26.21 -11.56 -8.80
CA ILE A 253 -25.41 -12.71 -9.27
C ILE A 253 -26.10 -13.18 -10.56
N PRO A 254 -25.50 -13.01 -11.76
CA PRO A 254 -26.04 -13.65 -12.94
C PRO A 254 -25.89 -15.15 -12.73
N VAL A 255 -26.99 -15.90 -12.81
CA VAL A 255 -26.93 -17.36 -12.96
C VAL A 255 -26.42 -17.59 -14.37
N MET A 256 -25.09 -17.63 -14.55
CA MET A 256 -24.48 -17.99 -15.81
C MET A 256 -24.72 -19.49 -16.03
N GLY A 257 -25.51 -19.84 -17.05
CA GLY A 257 -25.80 -21.23 -17.38
C GLY A 257 -24.54 -21.93 -17.88
N ARG A 258 -24.37 -23.22 -17.53
CA ARG A 258 -23.21 -24.04 -17.95
C ARG A 258 -22.95 -24.05 -19.46
N ASN A 259 -23.93 -23.67 -20.29
CA ASN A 259 -23.83 -23.68 -21.74
C ASN A 259 -23.08 -22.45 -22.32
N ASP A 260 -22.91 -21.37 -21.56
CA ASP A 260 -22.28 -20.13 -22.04
C ASP A 260 -20.74 -20.16 -21.98
N LEU A 261 -20.17 -21.05 -21.18
CA LEU A 261 -18.72 -21.28 -21.10
C LEU A 261 -18.18 -22.03 -22.34
N HIS A 262 -18.99 -22.89 -22.96
CA HIS A 262 -18.58 -23.66 -24.13
C HIS A 262 -18.55 -22.79 -25.41
N SER A 263 -19.43 -21.79 -25.51
CA SER A 263 -19.50 -20.90 -26.67
C SER A 263 -18.36 -19.87 -26.72
N MET A 264 -17.83 -19.42 -25.56
CA MET A 264 -16.67 -18.52 -25.50
C MET A 264 -15.34 -19.23 -25.82
N VAL A 265 -15.16 -20.48 -25.38
CA VAL A 265 -13.93 -21.25 -25.66
C VAL A 265 -13.80 -21.61 -27.14
N CYS A 266 -14.93 -21.84 -27.83
CA CYS A 266 -14.93 -22.13 -29.27
C CYS A 266 -14.66 -20.91 -30.17
N ARG A 267 -15.01 -19.68 -29.73
CA ARG A 267 -14.67 -18.45 -30.49
C ARG A 267 -13.19 -18.13 -30.42
N SER A 268 -12.59 -18.23 -29.23
CA SER A 268 -11.16 -17.92 -29.03
C SER A 268 -10.21 -18.89 -29.73
N ARG A 269 -10.66 -20.10 -30.12
CA ARG A 269 -9.86 -21.07 -30.88
C ARG A 269 -9.88 -20.84 -32.40
N ARG A 270 -10.87 -20.15 -32.96
CA ARG A 270 -10.87 -19.82 -34.40
C ARG A 270 -9.91 -18.68 -34.73
N ASP A 271 -9.88 -17.64 -33.90
CA ASP A 271 -9.05 -16.45 -34.12
C ASP A 271 -7.53 -16.75 -34.06
N VAL A 272 -7.13 -17.82 -33.37
CA VAL A 272 -5.73 -18.25 -33.27
C VAL A 272 -5.30 -19.13 -34.46
N LEU A 273 -6.24 -19.79 -35.15
CA LEU A 273 -5.93 -20.64 -36.31
C LEU A 273 -5.87 -19.84 -37.62
N GLU A 274 -6.54 -18.69 -37.71
CA GLU A 274 -6.56 -17.84 -38.91
C GLU A 274 -5.37 -16.86 -39.02
N SER A 275 -4.56 -16.71 -37.96
CA SER A 275 -3.37 -15.82 -37.96
C SER A 275 -2.06 -16.53 -38.29
N SER A 276 -2.09 -17.82 -38.65
CA SER A 276 -0.90 -18.64 -38.92
C SER A 276 -0.60 -18.91 -40.41
N SER A 277 -1.31 -18.29 -41.37
CA SER A 277 -1.05 -18.49 -42.81
C SER A 277 -0.47 -17.24 -43.47
N GLU A 278 0.85 -17.18 -43.62
CA GLU A 278 1.55 -16.20 -44.49
C GLU A 278 1.30 -16.55 -45.97
N PRO A 279 1.00 -15.56 -46.85
CA PRO A 279 1.07 -15.75 -48.28
C PRO A 279 2.46 -15.35 -48.83
N SER A 280 2.94 -16.24 -49.69
CA SER A 280 4.11 -16.18 -50.54
C SER A 280 4.24 -14.88 -51.35
N GLY A 281 5.47 -14.33 -51.42
CA GLY A 281 5.81 -13.15 -52.21
C GLY A 281 5.77 -13.39 -53.73
N PRO A 282 5.55 -12.33 -54.54
CA PRO A 282 5.57 -12.45 -56.00
C PRO A 282 6.96 -12.24 -56.61
N ARG A 283 7.17 -12.95 -57.72
CA ARG A 283 8.38 -13.04 -58.55
C ARG A 283 8.72 -11.75 -59.30
N VAL A 284 10.01 -11.60 -59.59
CA VAL A 284 10.63 -10.56 -60.42
C VAL A 284 10.32 -10.75 -61.92
N GLY A 285 10.10 -9.65 -62.63
CA GLY A 285 10.19 -9.51 -64.10
C GLY A 285 10.58 -8.07 -64.50
N PRO A 286 11.26 -7.83 -65.63
CA PRO A 286 12.29 -6.80 -65.72
C PRO A 286 11.91 -5.54 -66.55
N GLY A 287 12.61 -4.44 -66.26
CA GLY A 287 12.97 -3.42 -67.25
C GLY A 287 12.14 -2.13 -67.26
N ALA A 288 12.80 -1.00 -66.93
CA ALA A 288 12.97 0.16 -67.82
C ALA A 288 13.52 1.37 -67.01
N MET A 289 14.65 1.90 -67.48
CA MET A 289 15.15 3.24 -67.18
C MET A 289 14.06 4.29 -67.45
N VAL A 290 14.01 5.38 -66.68
CA VAL A 290 14.03 6.77 -67.19
C VAL A 290 14.47 7.72 -66.05
N SER A 291 15.44 8.56 -66.40
CA SER A 291 15.98 9.74 -65.70
C SER A 291 14.96 10.85 -65.47
N THR A 292 15.24 11.75 -64.51
CA THR A 292 15.08 13.24 -64.50
C THR A 292 14.95 13.69 -63.03
N VAL A 293 15.96 14.25 -62.33
CA VAL A 293 16.60 15.59 -62.41
C VAL A 293 15.64 16.77 -62.09
N LYS A 294 16.11 17.61 -61.15
CA LYS A 294 15.65 18.96 -60.71
C LYS A 294 14.44 18.95 -59.76
N ARG A 295 14.43 19.70 -58.65
CA ARG A 295 15.29 20.79 -58.14
C ARG A 295 15.13 20.84 -56.63
#